data_AF-A0A226HJG6-F1
#
_entry.id   AF-A0A226HJG6-F1
#
_cell.length_a   1.000
_cell.length_b   1.000
_cell.length_c   1.000
_cell.angle_alpha   90.00
_cell.angle_beta   90.00
_cell.angle_gamma   90.00
#
_symmetry.space_group_name_H-M   'P 1'
#
loop_
_entity.id
_entity.type
_entity.pdbx_description
1 polymer ?
#
loop_
_entity_poly.entity_id
_entity_poly.type
_entity_poly.pdbx_seq_one_letter_code
_entity_poly.pdbx_strand_id
1 'polypeptide(L)'
;MKKNTSQSLLSLINSIPVEKWDYYNGIDRFNNITNPFTESVSVFNHKNFIKRYFKRGGKIKVLKTTGVFVDQIRLPNHINSVFFLGILFYYNTDLHKKYKLENNDPGYSTFPFIWFLIALFHDNAYQMEMGNALQDVVSLDELKKHFQIDHFLLDINTVANCKPLQDSRADYFTYRKEVWKVADHGIVGGILLYDRLVKIRREKKLINEDNLFWGENLEKQYLLAACAISLHNIWLPQKGMEPVYEKYNLHQLISFQKIKFADFPLFYLLAIVDTIEPLKTYRDDKFSDQYILENLYFDFKSESVEVSYNEQSSLDFCKMKEKLKSFDNWINLDIKTSKNSFELIFK
;
A
#
# COMPACT_ATOMS: atom_id res chain seq x y z
N MET A 1 21.30 31.93 11.43
CA MET A 1 21.30 30.93 10.34
C MET A 1 20.73 29.63 10.89
N LYS A 2 19.48 29.28 10.58
CA LYS A 2 18.97 27.93 10.82
C LYS A 2 19.59 27.03 9.74
N LYS A 3 20.44 26.08 10.12
CA LYS A 3 20.87 24.99 9.23
C LYS A 3 19.62 24.16 8.93
N ASN A 4 18.95 24.40 7.80
CA ASN A 4 18.07 23.41 7.20
C ASN A 4 18.98 22.33 6.61
N THR A 5 19.34 21.32 7.40
CA THR A 5 19.93 20.10 6.86
C THR A 5 18.79 19.23 6.36
N SER A 6 18.27 19.54 5.18
CA SER A 6 17.34 18.65 4.49
C SER A 6 18.02 17.30 4.28
N GLN A 7 17.52 16.24 4.92
CA GLN A 7 18.07 14.90 4.79
C GLN A 7 17.56 14.27 3.50
N SER A 8 18.41 13.54 2.79
CA SER A 8 17.98 12.76 1.63
C SER A 8 17.02 11.66 2.08
N LEU A 9 16.10 11.27 1.20
CA LEU A 9 15.16 10.19 1.49
C LEU A 9 15.91 8.90 1.83
N LEU A 10 17.03 8.60 1.15
CA LEU A 10 17.87 7.45 1.50
C LEU A 10 18.40 7.52 2.93
N SER A 11 18.90 8.69 3.35
CA SER A 11 19.39 8.90 4.72
C SER A 11 18.26 8.74 5.74
N LEU A 12 17.07 9.24 5.43
CA LEU A 12 15.90 9.10 6.31
C LEU A 12 15.54 7.63 6.47
N ILE A 13 15.41 6.88 5.36
CA ILE A 13 15.11 5.45 5.36
C ILE A 13 16.13 4.65 6.18
N ASN A 14 17.42 4.94 6.00
CA ASN A 14 18.49 4.23 6.70
C ASN A 14 18.60 4.62 8.19
N SER A 15 17.99 5.74 8.60
CA SER A 15 17.95 6.18 10.00
C SER A 15 16.73 5.69 10.79
N ILE A 16 15.76 5.01 10.14
CA ILE A 16 14.57 4.51 10.82
C ILE A 16 14.98 3.41 11.82
N PRO A 17 14.66 3.56 13.12
CA PRO A 17 14.94 2.53 14.12
C PRO A 17 14.27 1.20 13.75
N VAL A 18 14.97 0.08 13.95
CA VAL A 18 14.50 -1.26 13.54
C VAL A 18 13.15 -1.60 14.17
N GLU A 19 12.92 -1.23 15.42
CA GLU A 19 11.68 -1.43 16.15
C GLU A 19 10.45 -0.72 15.53
N LYS A 20 10.66 0.26 14.65
CA LYS A 20 9.56 0.98 14.00
C LYS A 20 9.02 0.26 12.77
N TRP A 21 9.86 -0.54 12.09
CA TRP A 21 9.49 -1.19 10.83
C TRP A 21 9.56 -2.73 10.89
N ASP A 22 10.39 -3.32 11.74
CA ASP A 22 10.44 -4.76 11.92
C ASP A 22 9.40 -5.21 12.96
N TYR A 23 8.27 -5.72 12.46
CA TYR A 23 7.19 -6.27 13.28
C TYR A 23 7.65 -7.34 14.26
N TYR A 24 8.70 -8.09 13.91
CA TYR A 24 9.19 -9.22 14.68
C TYR A 24 10.41 -8.87 15.56
N ASN A 25 10.81 -7.59 15.59
CA ASN A 25 11.96 -7.12 16.37
C ASN A 25 11.81 -7.48 17.85
N GLY A 26 12.90 -7.96 18.47
CA GLY A 26 12.93 -8.38 19.87
C GLY A 26 12.19 -9.68 20.21
N ILE A 27 11.33 -10.18 19.30
CA ILE A 27 10.53 -11.40 19.48
C ILE A 27 11.26 -12.60 18.84
N ASP A 28 11.68 -12.47 17.59
CA ASP A 28 12.50 -13.48 16.93
C ASP A 28 13.96 -13.01 16.86
N ARG A 29 14.72 -13.30 17.91
CA ARG A 29 16.10 -12.81 18.10
C ARG A 29 17.12 -13.44 17.15
N PHE A 30 16.76 -14.50 16.43
CA PHE A 30 17.68 -15.29 15.63
C PHE A 30 17.58 -14.99 14.13
N ASN A 31 16.55 -14.27 13.69
CA ASN A 31 16.31 -13.99 12.28
C ASN A 31 16.19 -12.48 12.01
N ASN A 32 17.27 -11.76 12.25
CA ASN A 32 17.35 -10.33 11.94
C ASN A 32 17.27 -10.13 10.42
N ILE A 33 16.43 -9.18 10.01
CA ILE A 33 16.26 -8.76 8.62
C ILE A 33 16.98 -7.43 8.46
N THR A 34 17.74 -7.29 7.37
CA THR A 34 18.43 -6.04 7.04
C THR A 34 17.51 -5.14 6.22
N ASN A 35 17.56 -3.83 6.45
CA ASN A 35 16.95 -2.84 5.57
C ASN A 35 17.50 -3.01 4.13
N PRO A 36 16.66 -3.14 3.09
CA PRO A 36 17.13 -3.39 1.73
C PRO A 36 17.89 -2.22 1.09
N PHE A 37 17.95 -1.06 1.76
CA PHE A 37 18.59 0.16 1.28
C PHE A 37 20.01 0.43 1.86
N THR A 38 20.57 -0.46 2.71
CA THR A 38 21.83 -0.20 3.44
C THR A 38 23.11 -0.80 2.86
N GLU A 39 23.06 -1.97 2.20
CA GLU A 39 24.28 -2.73 1.80
C GLU A 39 24.63 -2.57 0.31
N SER A 40 23.63 -2.30 -0.53
CA SER A 40 23.70 -1.88 -1.94
C SER A 40 22.27 -1.91 -2.46
N VAL A 41 21.74 -0.80 -2.99
CA VAL A 41 20.34 -0.79 -3.45
C VAL A 41 20.25 -1.64 -4.72
N SER A 42 19.64 -2.82 -4.61
CA SER A 42 19.55 -3.80 -5.69
C SER A 42 18.23 -4.56 -5.67
N VAL A 43 17.78 -4.98 -6.86
CA VAL A 43 16.57 -5.80 -7.01
C VAL A 43 16.65 -7.09 -6.18
N PHE A 44 17.83 -7.69 -6.07
CA PHE A 44 18.05 -8.88 -5.25
C PHE A 44 17.78 -8.61 -3.76
N ASN A 45 18.32 -7.52 -3.22
CA ASN A 45 18.13 -7.14 -1.82
C ASN A 45 16.66 -6.83 -1.52
N HIS A 46 15.97 -6.15 -2.43
CA HIS A 46 14.54 -5.89 -2.30
C HIS A 46 13.68 -7.17 -2.28
N LYS A 47 13.92 -8.11 -3.20
CA LYS A 47 13.21 -9.40 -3.22
C LYS A 47 13.52 -10.22 -1.97
N ASN A 48 14.79 -10.24 -1.55
CA ASN A 48 15.22 -10.99 -0.37
C ASN A 48 14.58 -10.44 0.91
N PHE A 49 14.52 -9.11 1.06
CA PHE A 49 13.81 -8.47 2.17
C PHE A 49 12.35 -8.93 2.24
N ILE A 50 11.60 -8.78 1.14
CA ILE A 50 10.17 -9.17 1.09
C ILE A 50 10.01 -10.65 1.45
N LYS A 51 10.82 -11.53 0.84
CA LYS A 51 10.80 -12.97 1.09
C LYS A 51 11.06 -13.29 2.56
N ARG A 52 12.10 -12.70 3.15
CA ARG A 52 12.48 -12.96 4.55
C ARG A 52 11.46 -12.40 5.52
N TYR A 53 10.98 -11.17 5.30
CA TYR A 53 9.97 -10.52 6.14
C TYR A 53 8.67 -11.33 6.20
N PHE A 54 8.18 -11.78 5.04
CA PHE A 54 6.93 -12.54 4.99
C PHE A 54 7.10 -14.00 5.43
N LYS A 55 8.27 -14.61 5.17
CA LYS A 55 8.61 -15.96 5.66
C LYS A 55 8.71 -16.00 7.18
N ARG A 56 9.30 -14.98 7.81
CA ARG A 56 9.42 -14.84 9.27
C ARG A 56 8.04 -14.86 9.95
N GLY A 57 7.03 -14.29 9.29
CA GLY A 57 5.65 -14.33 9.75
C GLY A 57 4.88 -15.63 9.57
N GLY A 58 5.51 -16.69 9.06
CA GLY A 58 4.85 -17.94 8.73
C GLY A 58 3.87 -17.85 7.54
N LYS A 59 3.82 -16.70 6.84
CA LYS A 59 2.78 -16.38 5.86
C LYS A 59 3.20 -16.61 4.40
N ILE A 60 4.41 -17.11 4.16
CA ILE A 60 4.94 -17.33 2.80
C ILE A 60 4.05 -18.20 1.89
N LYS A 61 3.25 -19.11 2.46
CA LYS A 61 2.28 -19.92 1.71
C LYS A 61 1.22 -19.05 1.02
N VAL A 62 0.83 -17.93 1.63
CA VAL A 62 -0.17 -16.99 1.10
C VAL A 62 0.21 -16.53 -0.30
N LEU A 63 1.47 -16.09 -0.49
CA LEU A 63 1.99 -15.65 -1.80
C LEU A 63 1.71 -16.69 -2.90
N LYS A 64 2.07 -17.96 -2.65
CA LYS A 64 1.83 -19.05 -3.62
C LYS A 64 0.34 -19.22 -3.91
N THR A 65 -0.51 -19.17 -2.89
CA THR A 65 -1.96 -19.43 -3.02
C THR A 65 -2.78 -18.25 -3.55
N THR A 66 -2.19 -17.06 -3.64
CA THR A 66 -2.79 -15.88 -4.28
C THR A 66 -2.28 -15.68 -5.71
N GLY A 67 -1.48 -16.60 -6.25
CA GLY A 67 -0.87 -16.47 -7.58
C GLY A 67 0.28 -15.46 -7.64
N VAL A 68 0.79 -14.99 -6.49
CA VAL A 68 1.90 -14.04 -6.39
C VAL A 68 3.18 -14.82 -6.07
N PHE A 69 4.03 -15.07 -7.06
CA PHE A 69 5.28 -15.78 -6.82
C PHE A 69 6.39 -14.81 -6.42
N VAL A 70 7.15 -15.13 -5.36
CA VAL A 70 8.23 -14.27 -4.82
C VAL A 70 9.23 -13.85 -5.91
N ASP A 71 9.59 -14.78 -6.78
CA ASP A 71 10.58 -14.53 -7.83
C ASP A 71 10.01 -13.65 -8.96
N GLN A 72 8.68 -13.57 -9.06
CA GLN A 72 7.92 -12.80 -10.06
C GLN A 72 7.29 -11.51 -9.49
N ILE A 73 7.62 -11.14 -8.25
CA ILE A 73 7.12 -9.89 -7.63
C ILE A 73 7.45 -8.72 -8.56
N ARG A 74 6.40 -7.98 -8.93
CA ARG A 74 6.49 -6.78 -9.75
C ARG A 74 7.05 -5.64 -8.89
N LEU A 75 8.07 -4.95 -9.39
CA LEU A 75 8.67 -3.75 -8.78
C LEU A 75 8.96 -3.91 -7.26
N PRO A 76 9.85 -4.84 -6.86
CA PRO A 76 10.14 -5.09 -5.45
C PRO A 76 10.80 -3.88 -4.75
N ASN A 77 11.48 -3.00 -5.50
CA ASN A 77 12.01 -1.74 -4.99
C ASN A 77 10.88 -0.75 -4.65
N HIS A 78 9.87 -0.62 -5.52
CA HIS A 78 8.67 0.17 -5.25
C HIS A 78 7.93 -0.31 -4.00
N ILE A 79 7.68 -1.63 -3.86
CA ILE A 79 7.01 -2.19 -2.66
C ILE A 79 7.75 -1.79 -1.38
N ASN A 80 9.08 -1.94 -1.37
CA ASN A 80 9.88 -1.58 -0.21
C ASN A 80 9.91 -0.06 0.01
N SER A 81 9.98 0.73 -1.05
CA SER A 81 9.93 2.19 -0.94
C SER A 81 8.59 2.68 -0.36
N VAL A 82 7.45 2.16 -0.83
CA VAL A 82 6.12 2.43 -0.24
C VAL A 82 6.09 2.02 1.24
N PHE A 83 6.64 0.85 1.56
CA PHE A 83 6.72 0.37 2.94
C PHE A 83 7.48 1.35 3.84
N PHE A 84 8.74 1.68 3.53
CA PHE A 84 9.56 2.55 4.37
C PHE A 84 9.10 4.01 4.34
N LEU A 85 8.59 4.51 3.21
CA LEU A 85 8.03 5.86 3.11
C LEU A 85 6.79 6.00 3.99
N GLY A 86 5.87 5.03 4.00
CA GLY A 86 4.73 5.06 4.90
C GLY A 86 5.11 4.99 6.39
N ILE A 87 6.19 4.29 6.74
CA ILE A 87 6.75 4.30 8.11
C ILE A 87 7.23 5.70 8.49
N LEU A 88 7.96 6.39 7.60
CA LEU A 88 8.39 7.77 7.81
C LEU A 88 7.20 8.71 7.97
N PHE A 89 6.22 8.65 7.07
CA PHE A 89 5.01 9.46 7.16
C PHE A 89 4.27 9.24 8.47
N TYR A 90 4.07 7.98 8.87
CA TYR A 90 3.30 7.68 10.08
C TYR A 90 3.99 8.19 11.35
N TYR A 91 5.28 7.89 11.54
CA TYR A 91 5.98 8.20 12.79
C TYR A 91 6.56 9.61 12.86
N ASN A 92 6.86 10.27 11.75
CA ASN A 92 7.45 11.62 11.75
C ASN A 92 6.43 12.76 11.53
N THR A 93 5.14 12.43 11.52
CA THR A 93 4.03 13.40 11.49
C THR A 93 3.05 13.08 12.64
N ASP A 94 2.02 13.89 12.85
CA ASP A 94 0.99 13.64 13.87
C ASP A 94 -0.01 12.54 13.46
N LEU A 95 0.16 11.91 12.29
CA LEU A 95 -0.73 10.82 11.85
C LEU A 95 -0.74 9.65 12.84
N HIS A 96 0.39 9.25 13.42
CA HIS A 96 0.42 8.20 14.46
C HIS A 96 -0.29 8.59 15.76
N LYS A 97 -0.45 9.90 16.05
CA LYS A 97 -1.21 10.36 17.21
C LYS A 97 -2.71 10.32 16.93
N LYS A 98 -3.10 10.66 15.70
CA LYS A 98 -4.49 10.72 15.21
C LYS A 98 -5.05 9.32 14.90
N TYR A 99 -4.22 8.36 14.51
CA TYR A 99 -4.60 6.97 14.25
C TYR A 99 -3.71 6.02 15.04
N LYS A 100 -4.20 5.58 16.21
CA LYS A 100 -3.49 4.65 17.08
C LYS A 100 -3.99 3.23 16.83
N LEU A 101 -3.05 2.33 16.60
CA LEU A 101 -3.28 0.90 16.52
C LEU A 101 -2.71 0.24 17.77
N GLU A 102 -3.52 -0.56 18.45
CA GLU A 102 -3.07 -1.35 19.59
C GLU A 102 -2.11 -2.45 19.13
N ASN A 103 -1.02 -2.65 19.87
CA ASN A 103 -0.06 -3.71 19.61
C ASN A 103 -0.66 -5.08 19.94
N ASN A 104 -0.21 -6.12 19.24
CA ASN A 104 -0.54 -7.49 19.64
C ASN A 104 0.43 -7.97 20.72
N ASP A 105 -0.05 -8.80 21.66
CA ASP A 105 0.82 -9.44 22.63
C ASP A 105 1.86 -10.36 21.96
N PRO A 106 3.12 -10.39 22.43
CA PRO A 106 3.64 -9.71 23.63
C PRO A 106 4.28 -8.33 23.37
N GLY A 107 3.98 -7.67 22.25
CA GLY A 107 4.59 -6.37 21.89
C GLY A 107 4.76 -6.11 20.38
N TYR A 108 4.12 -6.92 19.55
CA TYR A 108 4.11 -6.83 18.10
C TYR A 108 3.51 -5.49 17.61
N SER A 109 4.29 -4.71 16.85
CA SER A 109 3.88 -3.38 16.37
C SER A 109 2.85 -3.44 15.24
N THR A 110 1.60 -3.08 15.49
CA THR A 110 0.50 -3.38 14.55
C THR A 110 0.60 -2.59 13.23
N PHE A 111 1.02 -1.32 13.27
CA PHE A 111 1.12 -0.48 12.07
C PHE A 111 2.06 -1.06 10.98
N PRO A 112 3.36 -1.34 11.25
CA PRO A 112 4.25 -1.88 10.22
C PRO A 112 3.77 -3.21 9.66
N PHE A 113 3.05 -4.03 10.43
CA PHE A 113 2.48 -5.27 9.91
C PHE A 113 1.39 -5.03 8.88
N ILE A 114 0.36 -4.23 9.24
CA ILE A 114 -0.73 -3.90 8.31
C ILE A 114 -0.16 -3.18 7.08
N TRP A 115 0.74 -2.22 7.31
CA TRP A 115 1.34 -1.42 6.24
C TRP A 115 2.19 -2.27 5.29
N PHE A 116 2.95 -3.23 5.80
CA PHE A 116 3.69 -4.17 4.96
C PHE A 116 2.76 -4.99 4.06
N LEU A 117 1.62 -5.47 4.58
CA LEU A 117 0.62 -6.19 3.77
C LEU A 117 0.07 -5.29 2.65
N ILE A 118 -0.24 -4.04 2.95
CA ILE A 118 -0.71 -3.05 1.97
C ILE A 118 0.34 -2.82 0.89
N ALA A 119 1.57 -2.46 1.28
CA ALA A 119 2.66 -2.20 0.36
C ALA A 119 2.93 -3.41 -0.55
N LEU A 120 2.89 -4.61 0.02
CA LEU A 120 3.12 -5.85 -0.72
C LEU A 120 2.00 -6.18 -1.71
N PHE A 121 0.72 -5.98 -1.37
CA PHE A 121 -0.38 -6.53 -2.18
C PHE A 121 -1.12 -5.52 -3.04
N HIS A 122 -0.97 -4.20 -2.84
CA HIS A 122 -1.73 -3.20 -3.60
C HIS A 122 -1.54 -3.30 -5.12
N ASP A 123 -0.33 -3.67 -5.57
CA ASP A 123 0.05 -3.75 -6.99
C ASP A 123 0.35 -5.20 -7.47
N ASN A 124 0.31 -6.21 -6.60
CA ASN A 124 0.83 -7.54 -6.92
C ASN A 124 -0.14 -8.46 -7.67
N ALA A 125 -1.44 -8.19 -7.63
CA ALA A 125 -2.42 -8.87 -8.49
C ALA A 125 -2.46 -8.30 -9.93
N TYR A 126 -1.63 -7.29 -10.25
CA TYR A 126 -1.61 -6.65 -11.56
C TYR A 126 -1.28 -7.60 -12.71
N GLN A 127 -0.46 -8.63 -12.47
CA GLN A 127 -0.18 -9.67 -13.48
C GLN A 127 -1.44 -10.45 -13.87
N MET A 128 -2.39 -10.63 -12.94
CA MET A 128 -3.66 -11.29 -13.21
C MET A 128 -4.58 -10.41 -14.05
N GLU A 129 -4.48 -9.08 -13.90
CA GLU A 129 -5.20 -8.10 -14.71
C GLU A 129 -4.67 -8.06 -16.16
N MET A 130 -3.35 -8.04 -16.34
CA MET A 130 -2.73 -7.98 -17.69
C MET A 130 -2.73 -9.31 -18.46
N GLY A 131 -2.72 -10.45 -17.76
CA GLY A 131 -2.35 -11.74 -18.34
C GLY A 131 -3.48 -12.59 -18.90
N ASN A 132 -4.69 -12.05 -19.09
CA ASN A 132 -5.92 -12.82 -19.38
C ASN A 132 -6.22 -13.95 -18.37
N ALA A 133 -5.52 -14.01 -17.23
CA ALA A 133 -5.60 -15.10 -16.26
C ALA A 133 -7.01 -15.26 -15.66
N LEU A 134 -7.80 -14.19 -15.70
CA LEU A 134 -9.18 -14.13 -15.23
C LEU A 134 -10.17 -13.81 -16.34
N GLN A 135 -9.84 -14.14 -17.60
CA GLN A 135 -10.73 -13.90 -18.73
C GLN A 135 -12.07 -14.65 -18.54
N ASP A 136 -12.00 -15.92 -18.14
CA ASP A 136 -13.16 -16.82 -17.94
C ASP A 136 -13.94 -16.54 -16.65
N VAL A 137 -13.41 -15.70 -15.75
CA VAL A 137 -14.12 -15.26 -14.55
C VAL A 137 -14.93 -14.01 -14.90
N VAL A 138 -16.23 -14.18 -15.13
CA VAL A 138 -17.14 -13.09 -15.52
C VAL A 138 -17.89 -12.46 -14.34
N SER A 139 -17.93 -13.12 -13.18
CA SER A 139 -18.63 -12.63 -11.99
C SER A 139 -17.83 -12.85 -10.71
N LEU A 140 -18.24 -12.17 -9.62
CA LEU A 140 -17.67 -12.39 -8.28
C LEU A 140 -17.94 -13.82 -7.76
N ASP A 141 -19.05 -14.43 -8.11
CA ASP A 141 -19.35 -15.82 -7.71
C ASP A 141 -18.43 -16.82 -8.40
N GLU A 142 -18.11 -16.58 -9.68
CA GLU A 142 -17.10 -17.37 -10.38
C GLU A 142 -15.70 -17.12 -9.83
N LEU A 143 -15.37 -15.88 -9.42
CA LEU A 143 -14.11 -15.58 -8.74
C LEU A 143 -14.01 -16.38 -7.43
N LYS A 144 -15.08 -16.40 -6.63
CA LYS A 144 -15.19 -17.20 -5.40
C LYS A 144 -14.93 -18.68 -5.67
N LYS A 145 -15.57 -19.24 -6.69
CA LYS A 145 -15.38 -20.65 -7.09
C LYS A 145 -13.96 -20.94 -7.59
N HIS A 146 -13.46 -20.10 -8.50
CA HIS A 146 -12.15 -20.26 -9.13
C HIS A 146 -11.03 -20.31 -8.09
N PHE A 147 -11.08 -19.43 -7.09
CA PHE A 147 -10.07 -19.36 -6.04
C PHE A 147 -10.44 -20.11 -4.75
N GLN A 148 -11.59 -20.78 -4.70
CA GLN A 148 -12.09 -21.43 -3.47
C GLN A 148 -12.07 -20.45 -2.29
N ILE A 149 -12.76 -19.32 -2.43
CA ILE A 149 -12.82 -18.27 -1.39
C ILE A 149 -13.92 -18.64 -0.38
N ASP A 150 -13.52 -18.76 0.89
CA ASP A 150 -14.42 -19.07 2.01
C ASP A 150 -14.69 -17.84 2.89
N HIS A 151 -13.77 -16.87 2.87
CA HIS A 151 -13.87 -15.63 3.62
C HIS A 151 -13.87 -14.44 2.65
N PHE A 152 -15.06 -14.06 2.20
CA PHE A 152 -15.19 -13.03 1.17
C PHE A 152 -15.14 -11.62 1.76
N LEU A 153 -14.17 -10.83 1.31
CA LEU A 153 -13.94 -9.47 1.79
C LEU A 153 -15.15 -8.54 1.64
N LEU A 154 -15.93 -8.68 0.56
CA LEU A 154 -17.01 -7.73 0.27
C LEU A 154 -18.28 -8.01 1.07
N ASP A 155 -18.41 -9.19 1.69
CA ASP A 155 -19.54 -9.53 2.56
C ASP A 155 -19.35 -8.97 3.99
N ILE A 156 -18.21 -8.33 4.27
CA ILE A 156 -17.84 -7.87 5.60
C ILE A 156 -18.02 -6.36 5.70
N ASN A 157 -18.85 -5.94 6.65
CA ASN A 157 -18.98 -4.54 7.05
C ASN A 157 -17.64 -4.05 7.60
N THR A 158 -17.07 -3.02 6.96
CA THR A 158 -15.73 -2.53 7.31
C THR A 158 -15.79 -1.47 8.43
N VAL A 159 -14.64 -1.17 9.02
CA VAL A 159 -14.47 -0.11 10.03
C VAL A 159 -14.27 1.28 9.40
N ALA A 160 -14.08 1.34 8.08
CA ALA A 160 -13.79 2.60 7.40
C ALA A 160 -15.07 3.40 7.15
N ASN A 161 -15.03 4.72 7.36
CA ASN A 161 -16.12 5.65 7.10
C ASN A 161 -16.10 6.15 5.65
N CYS A 162 -15.83 5.26 4.69
CA CYS A 162 -15.77 5.58 3.25
C CYS A 162 -16.77 4.74 2.44
N LYS A 163 -18.04 4.75 2.89
CA LYS A 163 -19.14 3.95 2.29
C LYS A 163 -19.22 4.04 0.76
N PRO A 164 -19.09 5.23 0.12
CA PRO A 164 -19.16 5.31 -1.33
C PRO A 164 -18.19 4.39 -2.09
N LEU A 165 -16.94 4.30 -1.65
CA LEU A 165 -15.98 3.38 -2.27
C LEU A 165 -16.28 1.93 -1.91
N GLN A 166 -16.68 1.66 -0.67
CA GLN A 166 -16.92 0.31 -0.20
C GLN A 166 -18.10 -0.36 -0.91
N ASP A 167 -19.20 0.38 -1.03
CA ASP A 167 -20.45 -0.09 -1.63
C ASP A 167 -20.28 -0.25 -3.14
N SER A 168 -19.42 0.56 -3.76
CA SER A 168 -19.13 0.49 -5.20
C SER A 168 -18.25 -0.71 -5.60
N ARG A 169 -17.61 -1.45 -4.68
CA ARG A 169 -16.63 -2.49 -5.04
C ARG A 169 -17.19 -3.57 -5.97
N ALA A 170 -18.39 -4.08 -5.66
CA ALA A 170 -18.98 -5.16 -6.45
C ALA A 170 -19.38 -4.69 -7.85
N ASP A 171 -20.05 -3.54 -7.93
CA ASP A 171 -20.43 -2.88 -9.17
C ASP A 171 -19.21 -2.47 -10.01
N TYR A 172 -18.14 -2.01 -9.35
CA TYR A 172 -16.91 -1.60 -10.02
C TYR A 172 -16.17 -2.80 -10.63
N PHE A 173 -16.17 -3.95 -9.95
CA PHE A 173 -15.67 -5.20 -10.52
C PHE A 173 -16.41 -5.56 -11.82
N THR A 174 -17.75 -5.50 -11.80
CA THR A 174 -18.60 -5.76 -12.98
C THR A 174 -18.30 -4.77 -14.10
N TYR A 175 -18.24 -3.47 -13.80
CA TYR A 175 -17.86 -2.42 -14.73
C TYR A 175 -16.51 -2.71 -15.40
N ARG A 176 -15.47 -3.05 -14.62
CA ARG A 176 -14.13 -3.36 -15.14
C ARG A 176 -14.15 -4.60 -16.03
N LYS A 177 -14.88 -5.65 -15.65
CA LYS A 177 -15.03 -6.86 -16.46
C LYS A 177 -15.77 -6.60 -17.77
N GLU A 178 -16.86 -5.84 -17.76
CA GLU A 178 -17.67 -5.65 -18.95
C GLU A 178 -17.09 -4.61 -19.91
N VAL A 179 -16.55 -3.50 -19.40
CA VAL A 179 -16.05 -2.39 -20.21
C VAL A 179 -14.59 -2.58 -20.60
N TRP A 180 -13.74 -3.01 -19.67
CA TRP A 180 -12.29 -3.10 -19.87
C TRP A 180 -11.80 -4.53 -20.09
N LYS A 181 -12.68 -5.53 -19.95
CA LYS A 181 -12.36 -6.96 -20.08
C LYS A 181 -11.30 -7.45 -19.10
N VAL A 182 -11.12 -6.75 -17.99
CA VAL A 182 -10.15 -7.09 -16.94
C VAL A 182 -10.81 -7.14 -15.56
N ALA A 183 -10.25 -7.95 -14.67
CA ALA A 183 -10.61 -7.94 -13.25
C ALA A 183 -9.67 -6.98 -12.51
N ASP A 184 -10.21 -6.00 -11.81
CA ASP A 184 -9.40 -5.00 -11.10
C ASP A 184 -8.47 -5.66 -10.07
N HIS A 185 -7.17 -5.42 -10.22
CA HIS A 185 -6.17 -6.05 -9.37
C HIS A 185 -6.24 -5.62 -7.91
N GLY A 186 -6.71 -4.41 -7.60
CA GLY A 186 -6.90 -3.98 -6.21
C GLY A 186 -7.99 -4.81 -5.55
N ILE A 187 -9.15 -4.93 -6.19
CA ILE A 187 -10.29 -5.71 -5.69
C ILE A 187 -9.91 -7.20 -5.55
N VAL A 188 -9.36 -7.80 -6.61
CA VAL A 188 -8.96 -9.22 -6.61
C VAL A 188 -7.87 -9.46 -5.55
N GLY A 189 -6.85 -8.60 -5.51
CA GLY A 189 -5.73 -8.69 -4.57
C GLY A 189 -6.19 -8.61 -3.12
N GLY A 190 -7.09 -7.67 -2.80
CA GLY A 190 -7.69 -7.53 -1.46
C GLY A 190 -8.49 -8.76 -1.05
N ILE A 191 -9.35 -9.29 -1.93
CA ILE A 191 -10.15 -10.49 -1.66
C ILE A 191 -9.25 -11.70 -1.37
N LEU A 192 -8.27 -11.95 -2.25
CA LEU A 192 -7.36 -13.09 -2.11
C LEU A 192 -6.49 -12.97 -0.87
N LEU A 193 -5.95 -11.78 -0.59
CA LEU A 193 -5.14 -11.53 0.60
C LEU A 193 -5.93 -11.86 1.88
N TYR A 194 -7.15 -11.32 1.99
CA TYR A 194 -7.98 -11.50 3.17
C TYR A 194 -8.30 -12.97 3.41
N ASP A 195 -8.81 -13.66 2.39
CA ASP A 195 -9.20 -15.07 2.48
C ASP A 195 -8.04 -15.95 2.93
N ARG A 196 -6.88 -15.83 2.26
CA ARG A 196 -5.72 -16.67 2.54
C ARG A 196 -5.12 -16.40 3.92
N LEU A 197 -5.10 -15.15 4.37
CA LEU A 197 -4.61 -14.80 5.70
C LEU A 197 -5.53 -15.29 6.82
N VAL A 198 -6.85 -15.23 6.64
CA VAL A 198 -7.80 -15.79 7.61
C VAL A 198 -7.65 -17.32 7.68
N LYS A 199 -7.57 -18.00 6.53
CA LYS A 199 -7.36 -19.46 6.47
C LYS A 199 -6.10 -19.90 7.20
N ILE A 200 -4.96 -19.29 6.89
CA ILE A 200 -3.70 -19.68 7.55
C ILE A 200 -3.74 -19.38 9.05
N ARG A 201 -4.33 -18.25 9.49
CA ARG A 201 -4.44 -17.96 10.93
C ARG A 201 -5.29 -19.02 11.66
N ARG A 202 -6.44 -19.38 11.08
CA ARG A 202 -7.33 -20.41 11.64
C ARG A 202 -6.66 -21.78 11.66
N GLU A 203 -5.98 -22.18 10.58
CA GLU A 203 -5.16 -23.41 10.52
C GLU A 203 -4.12 -23.43 11.64
N LYS A 204 -3.34 -22.35 11.79
CA LYS A 204 -2.28 -22.24 12.80
C LYS A 204 -2.81 -22.25 14.23
N LYS A 205 -3.96 -21.64 14.45
CA LYS A 205 -4.65 -21.69 15.75
C LYS A 205 -5.14 -23.11 16.08
N LEU A 206 -5.67 -23.85 15.10
CA LEU A 206 -6.15 -25.23 15.31
C LEU A 206 -5.03 -26.19 15.70
N ILE A 207 -3.83 -26.03 15.12
CA ILE A 207 -2.66 -26.85 15.46
C ILE A 207 -1.90 -26.33 16.70
N ASN A 208 -2.42 -25.31 17.39
CA ASN A 208 -1.79 -24.66 18.54
C ASN A 208 -0.34 -24.22 18.29
N GLU A 209 -0.06 -23.65 17.12
CA GLU A 209 1.26 -23.04 16.85
C GLU A 209 1.46 -21.82 17.76
N ASP A 210 2.53 -21.82 18.56
CA ASP A 210 2.80 -20.84 19.62
C ASP A 210 4.10 -20.04 19.42
N ASN A 211 4.90 -20.37 18.41
CA ASN A 211 6.14 -19.66 18.06
C ASN A 211 5.91 -18.28 17.44
N LEU A 212 4.68 -17.98 17.01
CA LEU A 212 4.26 -16.72 16.42
C LEU A 212 2.87 -16.33 16.95
N PHE A 213 2.56 -15.03 16.91
CA PHE A 213 1.21 -14.58 17.21
C PHE A 213 0.22 -15.01 16.12
N TRP A 214 -0.81 -15.76 16.53
CA TRP A 214 -1.95 -16.21 15.70
C TRP A 214 -3.32 -15.84 16.30
N GLY A 215 -3.34 -14.81 17.16
CA GLY A 215 -4.56 -14.35 17.85
C GLY A 215 -5.61 -13.75 16.92
N GLU A 216 -6.85 -13.63 17.42
CA GLU A 216 -8.01 -13.21 16.64
C GLU A 216 -7.90 -11.76 16.11
N ASN A 217 -7.16 -10.90 16.80
CA ASN A 217 -6.90 -9.52 16.37
C ASN A 217 -6.26 -9.44 14.97
N LEU A 218 -5.56 -10.50 14.53
CA LEU A 218 -5.03 -10.57 13.17
C LEU A 218 -6.12 -10.50 12.11
N GLU A 219 -7.31 -11.09 12.31
CA GLU A 219 -8.37 -11.03 11.30
C GLU A 219 -8.85 -9.58 11.07
N LYS A 220 -8.87 -8.75 12.13
CA LYS A 220 -9.16 -7.30 12.01
C LYS A 220 -8.04 -6.58 11.25
N GLN A 221 -6.78 -6.93 11.52
CA GLN A 221 -5.60 -6.34 10.85
C GLN A 221 -5.55 -6.71 9.36
N TYR A 222 -5.90 -7.96 9.03
CA TYR A 222 -6.02 -8.43 7.64
C TYR A 222 -7.15 -7.70 6.91
N LEU A 223 -8.30 -7.53 7.58
CA LEU A 223 -9.43 -6.79 7.03
C LEU A 223 -9.03 -5.34 6.69
N LEU A 224 -8.34 -4.64 7.60
CA LEU A 224 -7.85 -3.28 7.37
C LEU A 224 -6.92 -3.19 6.15
N ALA A 225 -5.95 -4.09 6.03
CA ALA A 225 -5.04 -4.12 4.89
C ALA A 225 -5.79 -4.40 3.57
N ALA A 226 -6.61 -5.46 3.56
CA ALA A 226 -7.36 -5.89 2.38
C ALA A 226 -8.36 -4.83 1.91
N CYS A 227 -9.03 -4.15 2.83
CA CYS A 227 -9.89 -3.01 2.51
C CYS A 227 -9.08 -1.90 1.85
N ALA A 228 -7.97 -1.43 2.43
CA ALA A 228 -7.16 -0.37 1.84
C ALA A 228 -6.71 -0.72 0.40
N ILE A 229 -6.27 -1.96 0.18
CA ILE A 229 -5.89 -2.47 -1.15
C ILE A 229 -7.08 -2.47 -2.11
N SER A 230 -8.24 -3.00 -1.69
CA SER A 230 -9.41 -3.14 -2.57
C SER A 230 -10.01 -1.81 -3.04
N LEU A 231 -9.75 -0.73 -2.31
CA LEU A 231 -10.26 0.60 -2.62
C LEU A 231 -9.26 1.41 -3.47
N HIS A 232 -7.95 1.09 -3.42
CA HIS A 232 -6.87 1.90 -4.02
C HIS A 232 -7.00 2.08 -5.54
N ASN A 233 -7.62 1.12 -6.21
CA ASN A 233 -7.79 1.11 -7.67
C ASN A 233 -9.22 1.38 -8.14
N ILE A 234 -10.08 1.91 -7.26
CA ILE A 234 -11.41 2.40 -7.65
C ILE A 234 -11.26 3.84 -8.15
N TRP A 235 -11.27 4.01 -9.46
CA TRP A 235 -11.11 5.31 -10.11
C TRP A 235 -12.44 6.07 -10.18
N LEU A 236 -12.39 7.38 -10.03
CA LEU A 236 -13.51 8.28 -10.32
C LEU A 236 -13.71 8.42 -11.83
N PRO A 237 -14.94 8.69 -12.31
CA PRO A 237 -15.19 8.85 -13.74
C PRO A 237 -14.43 10.06 -14.28
N GLN A 238 -13.81 9.89 -15.46
CA GLN A 238 -13.37 11.02 -16.26
C GLN A 238 -14.59 11.77 -16.82
N LYS A 239 -14.42 13.05 -17.14
CA LYS A 239 -15.47 13.87 -17.73
C LYS A 239 -16.05 13.19 -18.98
N GLY A 240 -17.36 13.00 -19.01
CA GLY A 240 -18.10 12.31 -20.08
C GLY A 240 -18.33 10.82 -19.84
N MET A 241 -17.68 10.21 -18.84
CA MET A 241 -17.87 8.80 -18.47
C MET A 241 -18.96 8.59 -17.43
N GLU A 242 -19.59 9.66 -16.94
CA GLU A 242 -20.65 9.62 -15.94
C GLU A 242 -21.80 8.68 -16.38
N PRO A 243 -22.35 8.74 -17.61
CA PRO A 243 -23.43 7.84 -18.02
C PRO A 243 -23.03 6.35 -18.01
N VAL A 244 -21.74 6.06 -18.25
CA VAL A 244 -21.24 4.68 -18.14
C VAL A 244 -21.23 4.26 -16.69
N TYR A 245 -20.77 5.11 -15.77
CA TYR A 245 -20.78 4.81 -14.34
C TYR A 245 -22.22 4.62 -13.83
N GLU A 246 -23.17 5.44 -14.27
CA GLU A 246 -24.60 5.29 -13.95
C GLU A 246 -25.15 3.94 -14.41
N LYS A 247 -24.82 3.51 -15.64
CA LYS A 247 -25.23 2.19 -16.16
C LYS A 247 -24.80 1.02 -15.25
N TYR A 248 -23.68 1.15 -14.56
CA TYR A 248 -23.15 0.14 -13.65
C TYR A 248 -23.43 0.46 -12.17
N ASN A 249 -24.42 1.29 -11.85
CA ASN A 249 -24.79 1.67 -10.47
C ASN A 249 -23.69 2.40 -9.67
N LEU A 250 -22.67 2.98 -10.34
CA LEU A 250 -21.54 3.67 -9.71
C LEU A 250 -21.83 5.16 -9.43
N HIS A 251 -23.09 5.53 -9.20
CA HIS A 251 -23.51 6.93 -8.99
C HIS A 251 -22.74 7.61 -7.85
N GLN A 252 -22.39 6.84 -6.81
CA GLN A 252 -21.68 7.35 -5.64
C GLN A 252 -20.24 7.80 -5.96
N LEU A 253 -19.67 7.33 -7.06
CA LEU A 253 -18.34 7.75 -7.54
C LEU A 253 -18.39 9.02 -8.41
N ILE A 254 -19.57 9.39 -8.93
CA ILE A 254 -19.74 10.61 -9.75
C ILE A 254 -19.74 11.84 -8.85
N SER A 255 -20.49 11.80 -7.75
CA SER A 255 -20.58 12.88 -6.75
C SER A 255 -19.68 12.63 -5.55
N PHE A 256 -18.48 12.12 -5.81
CA PHE A 256 -17.59 11.64 -4.76
C PHE A 256 -17.03 12.78 -3.91
N GLN A 257 -17.09 12.61 -2.58
CA GLN A 257 -16.41 13.50 -1.65
C GLN A 257 -14.99 13.00 -1.39
N LYS A 258 -14.02 13.92 -1.45
CA LYS A 258 -12.62 13.62 -1.17
C LYS A 258 -12.47 12.91 0.18
N ILE A 259 -11.69 11.83 0.18
CA ILE A 259 -11.41 11.05 1.38
C ILE A 259 -10.54 11.85 2.33
N LYS A 260 -11.00 11.98 3.57
CA LYS A 260 -10.29 12.58 4.69
C LYS A 260 -9.50 11.52 5.43
N PHE A 261 -8.49 11.95 6.19
CA PHE A 261 -7.73 11.03 7.03
C PHE A 261 -8.63 10.24 7.98
N ALA A 262 -9.62 10.89 8.60
CA ALA A 262 -10.56 10.27 9.52
C ALA A 262 -11.51 9.24 8.87
N ASP A 263 -11.69 9.28 7.54
CA ASP A 263 -12.59 8.33 6.86
C ASP A 263 -11.93 6.96 6.79
N PHE A 264 -10.67 6.90 6.37
CA PHE A 264 -9.88 5.67 6.39
C PHE A 264 -8.37 5.98 6.39
N PRO A 265 -7.72 6.03 7.57
CA PRO A 265 -6.31 6.44 7.71
C PRO A 265 -5.30 5.69 6.84
N LEU A 266 -5.42 4.36 6.75
CA LEU A 266 -4.49 3.52 5.99
C LEU A 266 -4.62 3.74 4.48
N PHE A 267 -5.85 3.87 3.99
CA PHE A 267 -6.11 4.18 2.58
C PHE A 267 -5.68 5.61 2.22
N TYR A 268 -5.98 6.59 3.08
CA TYR A 268 -5.53 7.97 2.92
C TYR A 268 -4.00 8.04 2.80
N LEU A 269 -3.29 7.32 3.67
CA LEU A 269 -1.83 7.24 3.63
C LEU A 269 -1.33 6.53 2.36
N LEU A 270 -1.96 5.42 1.96
CA LEU A 270 -1.61 4.69 0.74
C LEU A 270 -1.74 5.56 -0.51
N ALA A 271 -2.84 6.29 -0.65
CA ALA A 271 -3.07 7.18 -1.77
C ALA A 271 -1.97 8.25 -1.87
N ILE A 272 -1.53 8.83 -0.74
CA ILE A 272 -0.46 9.82 -0.72
C ILE A 272 0.88 9.18 -1.07
N VAL A 273 1.25 8.12 -0.34
CA VAL A 273 2.58 7.50 -0.42
C VAL A 273 2.81 6.86 -1.79
N ASP A 274 1.85 6.12 -2.34
CA ASP A 274 1.98 5.49 -3.66
C ASP A 274 2.08 6.54 -4.78
N THR A 275 1.33 7.64 -4.69
CA THR A 275 1.39 8.72 -5.68
C THR A 275 2.76 9.39 -5.68
N ILE A 276 3.32 9.73 -4.52
CA ILE A 276 4.62 10.44 -4.46
C ILE A 276 5.84 9.52 -4.38
N GLU A 277 5.67 8.20 -4.55
CA GLU A 277 6.77 7.25 -4.43
C GLU A 277 7.77 7.45 -5.59
N PRO A 278 9.04 7.79 -5.30
CA PRO A 278 9.96 8.25 -6.32
C PRO A 278 10.50 7.15 -7.25
N LEU A 279 10.73 5.94 -6.76
CA LEU A 279 11.24 4.85 -7.61
C LEU A 279 10.24 4.47 -8.70
N LYS A 280 8.93 4.54 -8.42
CA LYS A 280 7.85 4.41 -9.42
C LYS A 280 7.80 5.61 -10.36
N THR A 281 8.04 6.84 -9.88
CA THR A 281 8.07 8.06 -10.72
C THR A 281 9.19 8.04 -11.75
N TYR A 282 10.39 7.64 -11.32
CA TYR A 282 11.61 7.66 -12.12
C TYR A 282 11.95 6.29 -12.71
N ARG A 283 11.03 5.31 -12.67
CA ARG A 283 11.29 3.92 -13.08
C ARG A 283 11.78 3.75 -14.52
N ASP A 284 11.30 4.63 -15.40
CA ASP A 284 11.57 4.58 -16.84
C ASP A 284 12.79 5.46 -17.18
N ASP A 285 13.35 6.14 -16.18
CA ASP A 285 14.59 6.91 -16.29
C ASP A 285 15.79 6.01 -15.98
N LYS A 286 16.92 6.27 -16.63
CA LYS A 286 18.15 5.46 -16.48
C LYS A 286 18.94 5.80 -15.20
N PHE A 287 18.24 6.07 -14.11
CA PHE A 287 18.85 6.36 -12.81
C PHE A 287 18.85 5.12 -11.92
N SER A 288 19.85 4.98 -11.06
CA SER A 288 19.81 3.96 -10.01
C SER A 288 18.85 4.37 -8.90
N ASP A 289 18.26 3.39 -8.21
CA ASP A 289 17.41 3.63 -7.03
C ASP A 289 18.15 4.49 -5.99
N GLN A 290 19.43 4.21 -5.75
CA GLN A 290 20.27 5.00 -4.85
C GLN A 290 20.37 6.47 -5.29
N TYR A 291 20.64 6.73 -6.57
CA TYR A 291 20.74 8.10 -7.08
C TYR A 291 19.42 8.86 -6.90
N ILE A 292 18.28 8.22 -7.19
CA ILE A 292 16.95 8.83 -7.02
C ILE A 292 16.74 9.22 -5.55
N LEU A 293 16.99 8.29 -4.61
CA LEU A 293 16.72 8.50 -3.19
C LEU A 293 17.72 9.45 -2.50
N GLU A 294 18.95 9.56 -3.00
CA GLU A 294 19.95 10.51 -2.49
C GLU A 294 19.67 11.96 -2.93
N ASN A 295 19.03 12.15 -4.08
CA ASN A 295 18.78 13.47 -4.67
C ASN A 295 17.37 14.02 -4.42
N LEU A 296 16.55 13.32 -3.64
CA LEU A 296 15.27 13.79 -3.15
C LEU A 296 15.33 13.99 -1.64
N TYR A 297 14.78 15.10 -1.17
CA TYR A 297 14.77 15.47 0.24
C TYR A 297 13.34 15.53 0.76
N PHE A 298 13.14 15.00 1.97
CA PHE A 298 11.86 15.03 2.67
C PHE A 298 12.05 15.71 4.02
N ASP A 299 11.28 16.76 4.29
CA ASP A 299 11.21 17.44 5.58
C ASP A 299 9.85 17.19 6.23
N PHE A 300 9.86 16.40 7.30
CA PHE A 300 8.65 15.97 8.00
C PHE A 300 8.32 16.94 9.14
N LYS A 301 7.09 17.48 9.11
CA LYS A 301 6.52 18.34 10.15
C LYS A 301 5.29 17.64 10.74
N SER A 302 4.74 18.17 11.83
CA SER A 302 3.58 17.58 12.50
C SER A 302 2.38 17.39 11.57
N GLU A 303 2.07 18.37 10.73
CA GLU A 303 0.88 18.36 9.86
C GLU A 303 1.20 18.48 8.37
N SER A 304 2.48 18.44 8.00
CA SER A 304 2.88 18.52 6.60
C SER A 304 4.18 17.77 6.32
N VAL A 305 4.41 17.51 5.03
CA VAL A 305 5.66 16.97 4.51
C VAL A 305 6.06 17.80 3.31
N GLU A 306 7.26 18.39 3.37
CA GLU A 306 7.85 19.11 2.25
C GLU A 306 8.81 18.19 1.49
N VAL A 307 8.63 18.13 0.18
CA VAL A 307 9.47 17.36 -0.74
C VAL A 307 10.20 18.33 -1.65
N SER A 308 11.52 18.18 -1.73
CA SER A 308 12.39 18.96 -2.62
C SER A 308 13.43 18.06 -3.25
N TYR A 309 14.29 18.62 -4.10
CA TYR A 309 15.30 17.86 -4.83
C TYR A 309 16.63 18.61 -4.89
N ASN A 310 17.69 17.86 -5.19
CA ASN A 310 18.99 18.42 -5.50
C ASN A 310 18.95 19.11 -6.87
N GLU A 311 19.01 20.44 -6.91
CA GLU A 311 18.97 21.23 -8.17
C GLU A 311 20.13 20.92 -9.11
N GLN A 312 21.25 20.39 -8.60
CA GLN A 312 22.37 19.93 -9.40
C GLN A 312 22.18 18.50 -9.95
N SER A 313 21.14 17.79 -9.54
CA SER A 313 20.82 16.46 -10.06
C SER A 313 20.17 16.54 -11.44
N SER A 314 20.20 15.42 -12.17
CA SER A 314 19.52 15.27 -13.46
C SER A 314 18.06 14.82 -13.33
N LEU A 315 17.51 14.76 -12.11
CA LEU A 315 16.11 14.39 -11.90
C LEU A 315 15.20 15.50 -12.42
N ASP A 316 14.27 15.14 -13.30
CA ASP A 316 13.17 16.02 -13.66
C ASP A 316 12.14 16.05 -12.52
N PHE A 317 12.22 17.08 -11.69
CA PHE A 317 11.31 17.24 -10.55
C PHE A 317 9.87 17.58 -10.98
N CYS A 318 9.64 18.00 -12.23
CA CYS A 318 8.28 18.23 -12.74
C CYS A 318 7.46 16.94 -12.74
N LYS A 319 8.07 15.77 -12.99
CA LYS A 319 7.38 14.47 -12.93
C LYS A 319 6.72 14.22 -11.58
N MET A 320 7.40 14.54 -10.48
CA MET A 320 6.83 14.41 -9.13
C MET A 320 5.66 15.38 -8.93
N LYS A 321 5.78 16.62 -9.40
CA LYS A 321 4.69 17.61 -9.29
C LYS A 321 3.48 17.26 -10.14
N GLU A 322 3.66 16.68 -11.32
CA GLU A 322 2.56 16.28 -12.20
C GLU A 322 1.67 15.22 -11.54
N LYS A 323 2.27 14.31 -10.76
CA LYS A 323 1.52 13.30 -10.01
C LYS A 323 0.59 13.91 -8.95
N LEU A 324 0.88 15.11 -8.44
CA LEU A 324 0.05 15.80 -7.44
C LEU A 324 -1.37 16.09 -7.95
N LYS A 325 -1.56 16.22 -9.27
CA LYS A 325 -2.88 16.40 -9.90
C LYS A 325 -3.84 15.24 -9.60
N SER A 326 -3.31 14.04 -9.30
CA SER A 326 -4.14 12.88 -8.94
C SER A 326 -4.89 13.08 -7.62
N PHE A 327 -4.43 13.98 -6.74
CA PHE A 327 -5.08 14.25 -5.46
C PHE A 327 -6.33 15.12 -5.58
N ASP A 328 -6.43 15.94 -6.64
CA ASP A 328 -7.39 17.04 -6.74
C ASP A 328 -8.85 16.62 -6.65
N ASN A 329 -9.19 15.36 -6.91
CA ASN A 329 -10.56 14.85 -6.81
C ASN A 329 -10.69 13.68 -5.82
N TRP A 330 -9.58 13.18 -5.27
CA TRP A 330 -9.56 11.92 -4.53
C TRP A 330 -9.35 12.11 -3.03
N ILE A 331 -8.33 12.86 -2.64
CA ILE A 331 -7.85 12.95 -1.25
C ILE A 331 -7.97 14.38 -0.73
N ASN A 332 -8.46 14.53 0.50
CA ASN A 332 -8.54 15.82 1.17
C ASN A 332 -7.15 16.21 1.71
N LEU A 333 -6.36 16.85 0.84
CA LEU A 333 -4.99 17.26 1.08
C LEU A 333 -4.78 18.66 0.48
N ASP A 334 -4.12 19.56 1.22
CA ASP A 334 -3.66 20.82 0.65
C ASP A 334 -2.25 20.66 0.09
N ILE A 335 -2.00 21.32 -1.03
CA ILE A 335 -0.72 21.24 -1.72
C ILE A 335 -0.23 22.64 -2.01
N LYS A 336 0.97 22.96 -1.53
CA LYS A 336 1.68 24.19 -1.90
C LYS A 336 2.84 23.83 -2.81
N THR A 337 2.92 24.44 -3.97
CA THR A 337 4.02 24.20 -4.91
C THR A 337 4.92 25.42 -5.01
N SER A 338 6.23 25.18 -5.11
CA SER A 338 7.23 26.19 -5.42
C SER A 338 8.00 25.76 -6.68
N LYS A 339 9.03 26.51 -7.09
CA LYS A 339 9.88 26.11 -8.21
C LYS A 339 10.61 24.78 -7.92
N ASN A 340 11.14 24.60 -6.72
CA ASN A 340 12.06 23.49 -6.40
C ASN A 340 11.54 22.56 -5.30
N SER A 341 10.30 22.77 -4.83
CA SER A 341 9.67 21.93 -3.81
C SER A 341 8.15 21.88 -3.98
N PHE A 342 7.52 20.96 -3.25
CA PHE A 342 6.10 21.00 -2.92
C PHE A 342 5.90 20.57 -1.47
N GLU A 343 4.86 21.08 -0.82
CA GLU A 343 4.46 20.73 0.54
C GLU A 343 3.07 20.12 0.52
N LEU A 344 2.94 18.93 1.12
CA LEU A 344 1.69 18.23 1.35
C LEU A 344 1.21 18.54 2.76
N ILE A 345 0.01 19.09 2.93
CA ILE A 345 -0.53 19.53 4.22
C ILE A 345 -1.77 18.71 4.53
N PHE A 346 -1.70 17.91 5.60
CA PHE A 346 -2.76 16.99 6.01
C PHE A 346 -3.91 17.75 6.67
N LYS A 347 -5.15 17.37 6.34
CA LYS A 347 -6.38 17.98 6.87
C LYS A 347 -7.16 17.05 7.79
#